data_AF-A0A533SMG0-F1
#
_entry.id   AF-A0A533SMG0-F1
#
_cell.length_a   1.000
_cell.length_b   1.000
_cell.length_c   1.000
_cell.angle_alpha   90.00
_cell.angle_beta   90.00
_cell.angle_gamma   90.00
#
_symmetry.space_group_name_H-M   'P 1'
#
loop_
_entity.id
_entity.type
_entity.pdbx_description
1 polymer ?
#
loop_
_entity_poly.entity_id
_entity_poly.type
_entity_poly.pdbx_seq_one_letter_code
_entity_poly.pdbx_strand_id
1 'polypeptide(L)'
;MNPIAFLPILSMIVSFIFAGFVFSRYLKRRGAHLLLWTIGMLFYGLGGAAEGYYGLFGWNPLVFRIWYLCGAVLVAAWLGQGTVYLLMKRRTANILMIVLGLGSLYAAYAVFSAQLDPALMTSSLHTGSELSGKAITTPGVRMLTPFFNLYGTLTLVGGAIYSAFLFWRKRVLLHRAIGNVLIAAGAILPAFGGTFSRFGIPGALYISELLGAILLFIGFLRATTPIGEKAAADLAAQQV
;
A
#
# COMPACT_ATOMS: atom_id res chain seq x y z
N MET A 1 26.36 -7.81 6.00
CA MET A 1 25.16 -7.15 5.43
C MET A 1 24.06 -7.21 6.48
N ASN A 2 23.32 -6.13 6.70
CA ASN A 2 22.25 -6.10 7.72
C ASN A 2 21.05 -6.95 7.24
N PRO A 3 20.63 -8.01 7.96
CA PRO A 3 19.50 -8.87 7.55
C PRO A 3 18.20 -8.09 7.29
N ILE A 4 18.03 -6.96 7.96
CA ILE A 4 16.85 -6.07 7.85
C ILE A 4 16.74 -5.47 6.43
N ALA A 5 17.85 -5.33 5.69
CA ALA A 5 17.86 -4.81 4.33
C ALA A 5 17.20 -5.75 3.29
N PHE A 6 16.93 -7.01 3.64
CA PHE A 6 16.23 -7.95 2.76
C PHE A 6 14.70 -7.89 2.91
N LEU A 7 14.18 -7.30 4.00
CA LEU A 7 12.74 -7.20 4.22
C LEU A 7 12.00 -6.41 3.13
N PRO A 8 12.53 -5.28 2.62
CA PRO A 8 11.89 -4.57 1.51
C PRO A 8 11.84 -5.40 0.21
N ILE A 9 12.82 -6.27 -0.02
CA ILE A 9 12.83 -7.18 -1.18
C ILE A 9 11.71 -8.22 -1.04
N LEU A 10 11.48 -8.75 0.16
CA LEU A 10 10.34 -9.63 0.41
C LEU A 10 9.00 -8.88 0.24
N SER A 11 8.92 -7.65 0.75
CA SER A 11 7.74 -6.79 0.58
C SER A 11 7.45 -6.51 -0.90
N MET A 12 8.50 -6.23 -1.70
CA MET A 12 8.44 -6.09 -3.15
C MET A 12 7.87 -7.35 -3.82
N ILE A 13 8.43 -8.51 -3.52
CA ILE A 13 8.01 -9.79 -4.11
C ILE A 13 6.54 -10.07 -3.78
N VAL A 14 6.16 -9.97 -2.51
CA VAL A 14 4.76 -10.18 -2.06
C VAL A 14 3.82 -9.19 -2.75
N SER A 15 4.21 -7.92 -2.85
CA SER A 15 3.39 -6.88 -3.47
C SER A 15 3.19 -7.10 -4.97
N PHE A 16 4.21 -7.53 -5.70
CA PHE A 16 4.10 -7.83 -7.13
C PHE A 16 3.30 -9.12 -7.39
N ILE A 17 3.49 -10.16 -6.58
CA ILE A 17 2.64 -11.36 -6.65
C ILE A 17 1.18 -10.95 -6.40
N PHE A 18 0.93 -10.19 -5.34
CA PHE A 18 -0.42 -9.73 -5.01
C PHE A 18 -1.01 -8.88 -6.15
N ALA A 19 -0.25 -7.94 -6.73
CA ALA A 19 -0.66 -7.16 -7.89
C ALA A 19 -1.07 -8.05 -9.07
N GLY A 20 -0.32 -9.12 -9.34
CA GLY A 20 -0.63 -10.12 -10.37
C GLY A 20 -1.96 -10.85 -10.14
N PHE A 21 -2.26 -11.22 -8.89
CA PHE A 21 -3.54 -11.83 -8.53
C PHE A 21 -4.72 -10.86 -8.72
N VAL A 22 -4.58 -9.61 -8.27
CA VAL A 22 -5.60 -8.57 -8.46
C VAL A 22 -5.81 -8.27 -9.95
N PHE A 23 -4.73 -8.19 -10.72
CA PHE A 23 -4.78 -7.90 -12.16
C PHE A 23 -5.43 -9.04 -12.94
N SER A 24 -5.08 -10.29 -12.63
CA SER A 24 -5.73 -11.47 -13.21
C SER A 24 -7.24 -11.47 -12.96
N ARG A 25 -7.66 -11.02 -11.76
CA ARG A 25 -9.08 -10.82 -11.45
C ARG A 25 -9.69 -9.67 -12.24
N TYR A 26 -8.96 -8.56 -12.42
CA TYR A 26 -9.40 -7.44 -13.27
C TYR A 26 -9.66 -7.88 -14.71
N LEU A 27 -8.79 -8.69 -15.31
CA LEU A 27 -8.99 -9.19 -16.67
C LEU A 27 -10.30 -9.98 -16.82
N LYS A 28 -10.70 -10.73 -15.78
CA LYS A 28 -11.93 -11.53 -15.75
C LYS A 28 -13.19 -10.72 -15.41
N ARG A 29 -13.10 -9.74 -14.50
CA ARG A 29 -14.27 -9.03 -13.94
C ARG A 29 -14.43 -7.58 -14.42
N ARG A 30 -13.37 -6.98 -14.96
CA ARG A 30 -13.31 -5.62 -15.52
C ARG A 30 -13.77 -4.48 -14.59
N GLY A 31 -13.74 -4.69 -13.28
CA GLY A 31 -14.07 -3.66 -12.30
C GLY A 31 -12.95 -2.63 -12.14
N ALA A 32 -13.26 -1.34 -12.28
CA ALA A 32 -12.29 -0.25 -12.14
C ALA A 32 -11.52 -0.26 -10.80
N HIS A 33 -12.18 -0.66 -9.71
CA HIS A 33 -11.56 -0.83 -8.40
C HIS A 33 -10.39 -1.82 -8.42
N LEU A 34 -10.48 -2.91 -9.19
CA LEU A 34 -9.41 -3.90 -9.29
C LEU A 34 -8.20 -3.33 -10.02
N LEU A 35 -8.40 -2.56 -11.09
CA LEU A 35 -7.31 -1.91 -11.80
C LEU A 35 -6.55 -0.94 -10.89
N LEU A 36 -7.28 -0.14 -10.11
CA LEU A 36 -6.68 0.82 -9.19
C LEU A 36 -5.95 0.13 -8.03
N TRP A 37 -6.50 -0.97 -7.51
CA TRP A 37 -5.80 -1.78 -6.52
C TRP A 37 -4.54 -2.42 -7.09
N THR A 38 -4.55 -2.90 -8.34
CA THR A 38 -3.34 -3.36 -9.02
C THR A 38 -2.30 -2.24 -9.10
N ILE A 39 -2.68 -1.03 -9.52
CA ILE A 39 -1.75 0.10 -9.63
C ILE A 39 -1.17 0.46 -8.25
N GLY A 40 -2.01 0.53 -7.20
CA GLY A 40 -1.54 0.78 -5.84
C GLY A 40 -0.56 -0.31 -5.34
N MET A 41 -0.80 -1.57 -5.67
CA MET A 41 0.12 -2.66 -5.31
C MET A 41 1.42 -2.65 -6.14
N LEU A 42 1.39 -2.19 -7.40
CA LEU A 42 2.59 -1.96 -8.18
C LEU A 42 3.43 -0.84 -7.55
N PHE A 43 2.82 0.25 -7.09
CA PHE A 43 3.52 1.31 -6.37
C PHE A 43 4.12 0.81 -5.06
N TYR A 44 3.40 -0.05 -4.32
CA TYR A 44 3.93 -0.70 -3.13
C TYR A 44 5.19 -1.52 -3.46
N GLY A 45 5.12 -2.36 -4.51
CA GLY A 45 6.25 -3.15 -4.96
C GLY A 45 7.45 -2.30 -5.37
N LEU A 46 7.23 -1.20 -6.11
CA LEU A 46 8.27 -0.26 -6.50
C LEU A 46 8.91 0.46 -5.29
N GLY A 47 8.13 0.76 -4.26
CA GLY A 47 8.62 1.29 -2.99
C GLY A 47 9.61 0.32 -2.32
N GLY A 48 9.18 -0.94 -2.13
CA GLY A 48 10.04 -1.99 -1.55
C GLY A 48 11.26 -2.30 -2.41
N ALA A 49 11.14 -2.23 -3.75
CA ALA A 49 12.27 -2.39 -4.66
C ALA A 49 13.32 -1.29 -4.46
N ALA A 50 12.88 -0.05 -4.31
CA ALA A 50 13.76 1.09 -4.12
C ALA A 50 14.45 1.08 -2.74
N GLU A 51 13.75 0.65 -1.69
CA GLU A 51 14.33 0.42 -0.36
C GLU A 51 15.33 -0.74 -0.36
N GLY A 52 15.00 -1.84 -1.04
CA GLY A 52 15.90 -2.97 -1.21
C GLY A 52 17.17 -2.57 -1.97
N TYR A 53 17.01 -1.78 -3.04
CA TYR A 53 18.15 -1.19 -3.76
C TYR A 53 18.99 -0.32 -2.83
N TYR A 54 18.38 0.58 -2.06
CA TYR A 54 19.10 1.45 -1.13
C TYR A 54 19.88 0.65 -0.08
N GLY A 55 19.29 -0.41 0.46
CA GLY A 55 19.95 -1.28 1.43
C GLY A 55 21.14 -2.06 0.87
N LEU A 56 21.14 -2.37 -0.43
CA LEU A 56 22.20 -3.16 -1.09
C LEU A 56 23.29 -2.31 -1.74
N PHE A 57 22.91 -1.20 -2.37
CA PHE A 57 23.77 -0.39 -3.22
C PHE A 57 23.96 1.04 -2.70
N GLY A 58 23.23 1.44 -1.65
CA GLY A 58 23.31 2.76 -1.05
C GLY A 58 22.54 3.83 -1.82
N TRP A 59 22.95 5.08 -1.62
CA TRP A 59 22.23 6.25 -2.10
C TRP A 59 22.23 6.36 -3.63
N ASN A 60 21.05 6.58 -4.20
CA ASN A 60 20.87 6.98 -5.57
C ASN A 60 19.69 7.98 -5.67
N PRO A 61 19.88 9.20 -6.22
CA PRO A 61 18.83 10.21 -6.29
C PRO A 61 17.58 9.77 -7.05
N LEU A 62 17.73 8.99 -8.13
CA LEU A 62 16.61 8.51 -8.92
C LEU A 62 15.80 7.46 -8.14
N VAL A 63 16.50 6.53 -7.48
CA VAL A 63 15.87 5.50 -6.64
C VAL A 63 15.12 6.14 -5.48
N PHE A 64 15.71 7.15 -4.83
CA PHE A 64 15.04 7.93 -3.79
C PHE A 64 13.74 8.57 -4.30
N ARG A 65 13.76 9.18 -5.49
CA ARG A 65 12.57 9.81 -6.09
C ARG A 65 11.48 8.80 -6.41
N ILE A 66 11.86 7.64 -6.94
CA ILE A 66 10.93 6.54 -7.22
C ILE A 66 10.31 6.03 -5.92
N TRP A 67 11.11 5.81 -4.88
CA TRP A 67 10.64 5.43 -3.56
C TRP A 67 9.67 6.47 -2.98
N TYR A 68 10.06 7.75 -2.98
CA TYR A 68 9.26 8.80 -2.37
C TYR A 68 7.90 8.94 -3.08
N LEU A 69 7.91 8.91 -4.41
CA LEU A 69 6.68 8.99 -5.19
C LEU A 69 5.83 7.71 -5.02
N CYS A 70 6.39 6.55 -5.32
CA CYS A 70 5.63 5.30 -5.37
C CYS A 70 5.30 4.79 -3.97
N GLY A 71 6.30 4.63 -3.10
CA GLY A 71 6.16 4.07 -1.76
C GLY A 71 5.55 5.05 -0.75
N ALA A 72 6.08 6.29 -0.68
CA ALA A 72 5.66 7.21 0.39
C ALA A 72 4.39 8.01 0.06
N VAL A 73 4.15 8.38 -1.21
CA VAL A 73 3.04 9.26 -1.60
C VAL A 73 1.86 8.51 -2.23
N LEU A 74 2.09 7.64 -3.22
CA LEU A 74 0.99 7.17 -4.08
C LEU A 74 0.28 5.89 -3.59
N VAL A 75 0.95 4.98 -2.87
CA VAL A 75 0.37 3.66 -2.49
C VAL A 75 -1.03 3.81 -1.86
N ALA A 76 -1.11 4.53 -0.74
CA ALA A 76 -2.32 4.60 0.06
C ALA A 76 -3.47 5.23 -0.74
N ALA A 77 -3.19 6.34 -1.44
CA ALA A 77 -4.19 7.08 -2.20
C ALA A 77 -4.79 6.27 -3.36
N TRP A 78 -3.95 5.53 -4.11
CA TRP A 78 -4.41 4.73 -5.24
C TRP A 78 -5.15 3.46 -4.80
N LEU A 79 -4.69 2.80 -3.74
CA LEU A 79 -5.44 1.69 -3.14
C LEU A 79 -6.80 2.17 -2.60
N GLY A 80 -6.80 3.31 -1.90
CA GLY A 80 -8.01 3.96 -1.39
C GLY A 80 -9.00 4.37 -2.48
N GLN A 81 -8.52 4.92 -3.58
CA GLN A 81 -9.34 5.25 -4.75
C GLN A 81 -10.04 4.01 -5.34
N GLY A 82 -9.38 2.84 -5.34
CA GLY A 82 -10.03 1.59 -5.71
C GLY A 82 -11.24 1.29 -4.82
N THR A 83 -11.11 1.51 -3.51
CA THR A 83 -12.20 1.34 -2.55
C THR A 83 -13.31 2.39 -2.74
N VAL A 84 -12.98 3.61 -3.12
CA VAL A 84 -13.97 4.63 -3.52
C VAL A 84 -14.79 4.16 -4.71
N TYR A 85 -14.16 3.61 -5.75
CA TYR A 85 -14.87 3.04 -6.90
C TYR A 85 -15.73 1.81 -6.53
N LEU A 86 -15.40 1.13 -5.44
CA LEU A 86 -16.19 0.01 -4.94
C LEU A 86 -17.43 0.45 -4.15
N LEU A 87 -17.33 1.51 -3.35
CA LEU A 87 -18.36 1.87 -2.36
C LEU A 87 -19.17 3.12 -2.70
N MET A 88 -18.60 4.06 -3.45
CA MET A 88 -19.21 5.37 -3.70
C MET A 88 -19.93 5.42 -5.05
N LYS A 89 -20.81 6.42 -5.21
CA LYS A 89 -21.49 6.70 -6.48
C LYS A 89 -20.45 7.02 -7.56
N ARG A 90 -20.69 6.55 -8.80
CA ARG A 90 -19.76 6.69 -9.93
C ARG A 90 -19.33 8.14 -10.20
N ARG A 91 -20.22 9.11 -10.03
CA ARG A 91 -19.91 10.54 -10.18
C ARG A 91 -18.85 11.01 -9.18
N THR A 92 -19.03 10.69 -7.90
CA THR A 92 -18.06 11.02 -6.83
C THR A 92 -16.73 10.31 -7.06
N ALA A 93 -16.76 9.02 -7.42
CA ALA A 93 -15.55 8.26 -7.70
C ALA A 93 -14.75 8.87 -8.86
N ASN A 94 -15.41 9.27 -9.95
CA ASN A 94 -14.76 9.91 -11.10
C ASN A 94 -14.18 11.28 -10.77
N ILE A 95 -14.89 12.11 -9.99
CA ILE A 95 -14.37 13.42 -9.55
C ILE A 95 -13.10 13.22 -8.71
N LEU A 96 -13.15 12.32 -7.72
CA LEU A 96 -12.00 12.01 -6.89
C LEU A 96 -10.84 11.40 -7.70
N MET A 97 -11.14 10.62 -8.74
CA MET A 97 -10.13 10.09 -9.65
C MET A 97 -9.41 11.19 -10.43
N ILE A 98 -10.13 12.20 -10.92
CA ILE A 98 -9.53 13.36 -11.60
C ILE A 98 -8.64 14.13 -10.63
N VAL A 99 -9.14 14.40 -9.42
CA VAL A 99 -8.36 15.10 -8.38
C VAL A 99 -7.10 14.31 -8.02
N LEU A 100 -7.21 13.00 -7.81
CA LEU A 100 -6.08 12.12 -7.53
C LEU A 100 -5.10 12.08 -8.70
N GLY A 101 -5.58 12.01 -9.94
CA GLY A 101 -4.74 12.01 -11.14
C GLY A 101 -3.93 13.28 -11.27
N LEU A 102 -4.58 14.45 -11.17
CA LEU A 102 -3.91 15.75 -11.20
C LEU A 102 -2.93 15.91 -10.04
N GLY A 103 -3.33 15.49 -8.84
CA GLY A 103 -2.44 15.47 -7.68
C GLY A 103 -1.23 14.57 -7.90
N SER A 104 -1.41 13.39 -8.49
CA SER A 104 -0.31 12.45 -8.74
C SER A 104 0.68 13.00 -9.76
N LEU A 105 0.20 13.71 -10.79
CA LEU A 105 1.05 14.41 -11.76
C LEU A 105 1.83 15.56 -11.08
N TYR A 106 1.17 16.35 -10.24
CA TYR A 106 1.85 17.40 -9.46
C TYR A 106 2.89 16.81 -8.51
N ALA A 107 2.56 15.72 -7.82
CA ALA A 107 3.48 15.04 -6.92
C ALA A 107 4.71 14.49 -7.68
N ALA A 108 4.50 13.90 -8.86
CA ALA A 108 5.59 13.46 -9.71
C ALA A 108 6.50 14.63 -10.11
N TYR A 109 5.93 15.73 -10.61
CA TYR A 109 6.69 16.93 -10.93
C TYR A 109 7.48 17.44 -9.73
N ALA A 110 6.82 17.68 -8.60
CA ALA A 110 7.41 18.24 -7.39
C ALA A 110 8.54 17.37 -6.82
N VAL A 111 8.39 16.05 -6.82
CA VAL A 111 9.40 15.10 -6.33
C VAL A 111 10.60 15.02 -7.27
N PHE A 112 10.37 15.02 -8.59
CA PHE A 112 11.46 14.93 -9.56
C PHE A 112 12.22 16.25 -9.73
N SER A 113 11.59 17.39 -9.48
CA SER A 113 12.25 18.71 -9.43
C SER A 113 12.86 19.05 -8.06
N ALA A 114 12.64 18.23 -7.04
CA ALA A 114 13.13 18.51 -5.69
C ALA A 114 14.67 18.43 -5.59
N GLN A 115 15.22 19.35 -4.81
CA GLN A 115 16.59 19.32 -4.32
C GLN A 115 16.69 18.28 -3.19
N LEU A 116 17.76 17.49 -3.26
CA LEU A 116 18.01 16.38 -2.33
C LEU A 116 19.36 16.57 -1.64
N ASP A 117 19.39 16.36 -0.33
CA ASP A 117 20.59 16.28 0.48
C ASP A 117 20.61 14.95 1.26
N PRO A 118 21.43 13.95 0.85
CA PRO A 118 21.51 12.67 1.53
C PRO A 118 22.09 12.76 2.96
N ALA A 119 22.84 13.82 3.29
CA ALA A 119 23.39 14.00 4.64
C ALA A 119 22.28 14.22 5.70
N LEU A 120 21.08 14.61 5.27
CA LEU A 120 19.91 14.75 6.14
C LEU A 120 19.26 13.42 6.52
N MET A 121 19.67 12.30 5.91
CA MET A 121 19.19 10.97 6.31
C MET A 121 19.93 10.40 7.54
N THR A 122 21.17 10.82 7.79
CA THR A 122 22.02 10.31 8.88
C THR A 122 22.12 11.25 10.09
N SER A 123 21.78 12.52 9.93
CA SER A 123 21.92 13.56 10.98
C SER A 123 20.76 13.65 11.98
N SER A 124 19.85 12.67 12.00
CA SER A 124 18.65 12.75 12.82
C SER A 124 18.34 11.45 13.56
N LEU A 125 17.38 11.47 14.50
CA LEU A 125 16.83 10.28 15.18
C LEU A 125 16.29 9.20 14.21
N HIS A 126 16.24 9.49 12.91
CA HIS A 126 16.03 8.48 11.88
C HIS A 126 17.29 7.65 11.71
N THR A 127 17.12 6.34 11.64
CA THR A 127 18.19 5.36 11.82
C THR A 127 19.27 5.36 10.74
N GLY A 128 19.15 6.21 9.70
CA GLY A 128 20.02 6.25 8.52
C GLY A 128 19.93 5.00 7.62
N SER A 129 19.42 3.90 8.17
CA SER A 129 19.22 2.61 7.51
C SER A 129 17.97 2.57 6.62
N GLU A 130 17.09 3.57 6.74
CA GLU A 130 15.82 3.65 6.03
C GLU A 130 15.74 4.94 5.22
N LEU A 131 15.11 4.86 4.04
CA LEU A 131 14.86 6.04 3.22
C LEU A 131 13.94 6.99 3.96
N SER A 132 14.25 8.30 3.89
CA SER A 132 13.49 9.31 4.61
C SER A 132 13.21 10.54 3.77
N GLY A 133 11.99 11.05 3.87
CA GLY A 133 11.62 12.34 3.27
C GLY A 133 12.48 13.52 3.76
N LYS A 134 13.27 13.35 4.83
CA LYS A 134 14.23 14.37 5.30
C LYS A 134 15.31 14.73 4.27
N ALA A 135 15.62 13.83 3.34
CA ALA A 135 16.55 14.14 2.26
C ALA A 135 16.01 15.24 1.32
N ILE A 136 14.70 15.52 1.31
CA ILE A 136 14.13 16.58 0.49
C ILE A 136 14.27 17.93 1.21
N THR A 137 15.04 18.84 0.61
CA THR A 137 15.27 20.19 1.14
C THR A 137 14.32 21.23 0.55
N THR A 138 13.76 20.97 -0.63
CA THR A 138 12.77 21.85 -1.26
C THR A 138 11.50 21.96 -0.39
N PRO A 139 11.10 23.18 0.02
CA PRO A 139 9.91 23.38 0.85
C PRO A 139 8.63 22.85 0.19
N GLY A 140 7.69 22.38 1.01
CA GLY A 140 6.35 21.99 0.56
C GLY A 140 6.24 20.59 -0.06
N VAL A 141 7.29 20.03 -0.68
CA VAL A 141 7.24 18.70 -1.31
C VAL A 141 6.87 17.61 -0.29
N ARG A 142 7.39 17.73 0.93
CA ARG A 142 7.11 16.77 2.01
C ARG A 142 5.66 16.78 2.49
N MET A 143 4.92 17.85 2.23
CA MET A 143 3.50 17.95 2.62
C MET A 143 2.60 17.08 1.77
N LEU A 144 3.05 16.64 0.59
CA LEU A 144 2.26 15.75 -0.27
C LEU A 144 1.92 14.43 0.43
N THR A 145 2.90 13.84 1.13
CA THR A 145 2.76 12.55 1.81
C THR A 145 1.58 12.51 2.80
N PRO A 146 1.47 13.42 3.79
CA PRO A 146 0.34 13.38 4.71
C PRO A 146 -1.02 13.61 4.04
N PHE A 147 -1.13 14.44 2.99
CA PHE A 147 -2.41 14.64 2.28
C PHE A 147 -2.85 13.39 1.52
N PHE A 148 -1.95 12.76 0.77
CA PHE A 148 -2.25 11.55 0.02
C PHE A 148 -2.52 10.36 0.95
N ASN A 149 -1.72 10.23 2.01
CA ASN A 149 -1.90 9.15 2.98
C ASN A 149 -3.17 9.35 3.80
N LEU A 150 -3.55 10.58 4.17
CA LEU A 150 -4.82 10.82 4.84
C LEU A 150 -6.00 10.40 3.96
N TYR A 151 -6.01 10.81 2.69
CA TYR A 151 -7.02 10.38 1.72
C TYR A 151 -7.07 8.86 1.60
N GLY A 152 -5.91 8.23 1.40
CA GLY A 152 -5.75 6.79 1.24
C GLY A 152 -6.21 6.01 2.47
N THR A 153 -5.77 6.39 3.66
CA THR A 153 -6.15 5.75 4.92
C THR A 153 -7.66 5.86 5.16
N LEU A 154 -8.26 7.06 5.01
CA LEU A 154 -9.70 7.24 5.21
C LEU A 154 -10.52 6.36 4.26
N THR A 155 -10.11 6.28 2.98
CA THR A 155 -10.87 5.56 1.96
C THR A 155 -10.63 4.05 1.99
N LEU A 156 -9.38 3.60 2.14
CA LEU A 156 -9.02 2.19 2.20
C LEU A 156 -9.39 1.56 3.54
N VAL A 157 -8.85 2.11 4.65
CA VAL A 157 -9.07 1.56 6.00
C VAL A 157 -10.53 1.78 6.40
N GLY A 158 -11.04 3.01 6.22
CA GLY A 158 -12.44 3.31 6.52
C GLY A 158 -13.42 2.49 5.68
N GLY A 159 -13.15 2.32 4.38
CA GLY A 159 -13.97 1.48 3.50
C GLY A 159 -13.94 0.00 3.85
N ALA A 160 -12.78 -0.52 4.26
CA ALA A 160 -12.64 -1.89 4.74
C ALA A 160 -13.36 -2.11 6.08
N ILE A 161 -13.18 -1.21 7.06
CA ILE A 161 -13.90 -1.27 8.34
C ILE A 161 -15.41 -1.21 8.13
N TYR A 162 -15.88 -0.27 7.30
CA TYR A 162 -17.30 -0.15 6.95
C TYR A 162 -17.84 -1.43 6.32
N SER A 163 -17.10 -2.03 5.38
CA SER A 163 -17.46 -3.29 4.73
C SER A 163 -17.50 -4.45 5.73
N ALA A 164 -16.52 -4.54 6.63
CA ALA A 164 -16.49 -5.56 7.68
C ALA A 164 -17.70 -5.44 8.62
N PHE A 165 -17.99 -4.22 9.09
CA PHE A 165 -19.14 -3.94 9.94
C PHE A 165 -20.46 -4.30 9.26
N LEU A 166 -20.62 -3.96 7.97
CA LEU A 166 -21.81 -4.27 7.20
C LEU A 166 -22.07 -5.78 7.09
N PHE A 167 -21.04 -6.58 6.76
CA PHE A 167 -21.15 -8.04 6.67
C PHE A 167 -21.41 -8.68 8.04
N TRP A 168 -20.74 -8.21 9.08
CA TRP A 168 -20.93 -8.69 10.44
C TRP A 168 -22.35 -8.40 10.96
N ARG A 169 -22.84 -7.16 10.80
CA ARG A 169 -24.20 -6.76 11.23
C ARG A 169 -25.29 -7.56 10.52
N LYS A 170 -25.12 -7.81 9.22
CA LYS A 170 -26.06 -8.61 8.43
C LYS A 170 -25.92 -10.12 8.65
N ARG A 171 -24.95 -10.58 9.46
CA ARG A 171 -24.65 -12.00 9.73
C ARG A 171 -24.45 -12.82 8.44
N VAL A 172 -23.92 -12.21 7.38
CA VAL A 172 -23.67 -12.86 6.10
C VAL A 172 -22.20 -12.78 5.73
N LEU A 173 -21.70 -13.83 5.08
CA LEU A 173 -20.36 -13.86 4.47
C LEU A 173 -19.24 -13.52 5.48
N LEU A 174 -19.18 -14.25 6.60
CA LEU A 174 -18.17 -14.06 7.65
C LEU A 174 -16.73 -14.03 7.11
N HIS A 175 -16.44 -14.83 6.07
CA HIS A 175 -15.14 -14.78 5.38
C HIS A 175 -14.83 -13.39 4.82
N ARG A 176 -15.81 -12.68 4.23
CA ARG A 176 -15.62 -11.31 3.75
C ARG A 176 -15.46 -10.31 4.87
N ALA A 177 -16.14 -10.49 6.01
CA ALA A 177 -15.92 -9.65 7.18
C ALA A 177 -14.47 -9.77 7.67
N ILE A 178 -13.98 -11.00 7.86
CA ILE A 178 -12.58 -11.28 8.25
C ILE A 178 -11.60 -10.72 7.23
N GLY A 179 -11.86 -10.93 5.93
CA GLY A 179 -10.99 -10.42 4.87
C GLY A 179 -10.86 -8.89 4.90
N ASN A 180 -11.96 -8.17 5.15
CA ASN A 180 -11.93 -6.72 5.29
C ASN A 180 -11.21 -6.25 6.56
N VAL A 181 -11.32 -6.98 7.69
CA VAL A 181 -10.53 -6.69 8.90
C VAL A 181 -9.03 -6.82 8.62
N LEU A 182 -8.63 -7.88 7.93
CA LEU A 182 -7.23 -8.08 7.53
C LEU A 182 -6.73 -6.99 6.58
N ILE A 183 -7.56 -6.55 5.63
CA ILE A 183 -7.25 -5.43 4.74
C ILE A 183 -7.05 -4.14 5.55
N ALA A 184 -7.94 -3.84 6.50
CA ALA A 184 -7.83 -2.65 7.35
C ALA A 184 -6.56 -2.68 8.21
N ALA A 185 -6.25 -3.83 8.83
CA ALA A 185 -5.04 -4.02 9.62
C ALA A 185 -3.78 -3.91 8.75
N GLY A 186 -3.76 -4.57 7.59
CA GLY A 186 -2.62 -4.51 6.68
C GLY A 186 -2.36 -3.11 6.12
N ALA A 187 -3.42 -2.36 5.81
CA ALA A 187 -3.32 -0.99 5.30
C ALA A 187 -2.79 0.02 6.33
N ILE A 188 -3.04 -0.18 7.63
CA ILE A 188 -2.63 0.78 8.67
C ILE A 188 -1.21 0.51 9.20
N LEU A 189 -0.69 -0.71 9.05
CA LEU A 189 0.62 -1.11 9.59
C LEU A 189 1.78 -0.20 9.12
N PRO A 190 1.95 0.12 7.82
CA PRO A 190 3.04 1.00 7.36
C PRO A 190 3.02 2.39 8.01
N ALA A 191 1.83 2.92 8.33
CA ALA A 191 1.71 4.21 9.01
C ALA A 191 2.27 4.15 10.45
N PHE A 192 2.04 3.03 11.16
CA PHE A 192 2.65 2.80 12.46
C PHE A 192 4.15 2.57 12.36
N GLY A 193 4.63 1.74 11.42
CA GLY A 193 6.07 1.49 11.27
C GLY A 193 6.85 2.74 10.88
N GLY A 194 6.32 3.57 9.98
CA GLY A 194 6.91 4.86 9.64
C GLY A 194 6.93 5.83 10.82
N THR A 195 5.95 5.76 11.72
CA THR A 195 5.95 6.53 12.98
C THR A 195 7.03 6.03 13.93
N PHE A 196 7.16 4.72 14.12
CA PHE A 196 8.20 4.12 14.97
C PHE A 196 9.62 4.35 14.43
N SER A 197 9.81 4.33 13.11
CA SER A 197 11.06 4.71 12.46
C SER A 197 11.44 6.17 12.76
N ARG A 198 10.46 7.09 12.81
CA ARG A 198 10.68 8.48 13.25
C ARG A 198 11.06 8.61 14.72
N PHE A 199 10.68 7.64 15.54
CA PHE A 199 11.09 7.53 16.94
C PHE A 199 12.40 6.74 17.14
N GLY A 200 13.09 6.37 16.06
CA GLY A 200 14.42 5.74 16.13
C GLY A 200 14.41 4.24 16.35
N ILE A 201 13.29 3.55 16.08
CA ILE A 201 13.21 2.08 16.11
C ILE A 201 13.61 1.55 14.71
N PRO A 202 14.81 0.95 14.54
CA PRO A 202 15.28 0.50 13.22
C PRO A 202 14.50 -0.71 12.73
N GLY A 203 14.21 -0.75 11.43
CA GLY A 203 13.51 -1.87 10.78
C GLY A 203 12.01 -1.88 11.02
N ALA A 204 11.47 -0.99 11.87
CA ALA A 204 10.05 -0.93 12.16
C ALA A 204 9.21 -0.65 10.90
N LEU A 205 9.71 0.21 10.01
CA LEU A 205 9.06 0.49 8.74
C LEU A 205 9.01 -0.77 7.88
N TYR A 206 10.17 -1.38 7.59
CA TYR A 206 10.24 -2.54 6.69
C TYR A 206 9.48 -3.76 7.21
N ILE A 207 9.50 -4.00 8.53
CA ILE A 207 8.70 -5.07 9.15
C ILE A 207 7.21 -4.80 8.97
N SER A 208 6.78 -3.56 9.24
CA SER A 208 5.37 -3.18 9.13
C SER A 208 4.87 -3.20 7.69
N GLU A 209 5.72 -2.89 6.71
CA GLU A 209 5.40 -2.95 5.29
C GLU A 209 5.23 -4.38 4.81
N LEU A 210 6.16 -5.26 5.16
CA LEU A 210 6.05 -6.68 4.83
C LEU A 210 4.79 -7.30 5.45
N LEU A 211 4.56 -7.08 6.74
CA LEU A 211 3.35 -7.56 7.42
C LEU A 211 2.09 -6.92 6.83
N GLY A 212 2.14 -5.64 6.48
CA GLY A 212 1.07 -4.91 5.82
C GLY A 212 0.68 -5.54 4.49
N ALA A 213 1.66 -5.79 3.63
CA ALA A 213 1.47 -6.44 2.34
C ALA A 213 0.91 -7.86 2.47
N ILE A 214 1.41 -8.66 3.43
CA ILE A 214 0.91 -10.01 3.72
C ILE A 214 -0.55 -9.97 4.15
N LEU A 215 -0.90 -9.12 5.11
CA LEU A 215 -2.29 -9.00 5.61
C LEU A 215 -3.25 -8.49 4.55
N LEU A 216 -2.83 -7.50 3.74
CA LEU A 216 -3.59 -7.04 2.59
C LEU A 216 -3.86 -8.19 1.61
N PHE A 217 -2.84 -8.99 1.29
CA PHE A 217 -2.96 -10.08 0.34
C PHE A 217 -3.87 -11.21 0.86
N ILE A 218 -3.65 -11.68 2.09
CA ILE A 218 -4.51 -12.69 2.73
C ILE A 218 -5.95 -12.18 2.84
N GLY A 219 -6.11 -10.91 3.24
CA GLY A 219 -7.41 -10.26 3.34
C GLY A 219 -8.15 -10.21 2.02
N PHE A 220 -7.46 -9.88 0.92
CA PHE A 220 -8.02 -9.92 -0.43
C PHE A 220 -8.44 -11.32 -0.86
N LEU A 221 -7.57 -12.33 -0.70
CA LEU A 221 -7.90 -13.72 -1.05
C LEU A 221 -9.15 -14.20 -0.30
N ARG A 222 -9.20 -13.90 1.00
CA ARG A 222 -10.32 -14.26 1.86
C ARG A 222 -11.61 -13.51 1.49
N ALA A 223 -11.52 -12.22 1.17
CA ALA A 223 -12.67 -11.41 0.78
C ALA A 223 -13.23 -11.77 -0.60
N THR A 224 -12.41 -12.37 -1.47
CA THR A 224 -12.77 -12.69 -2.86
C THR A 224 -13.07 -14.17 -3.11
N THR A 225 -12.96 -15.02 -2.08
CA THR A 225 -13.30 -16.45 -2.15
C THR A 225 -14.75 -16.65 -2.62
N PRO A 226 -15.00 -17.40 -3.70
CA PRO A 226 -16.36 -17.74 -4.15
C PRO A 226 -17.09 -18.59 -3.11
N ILE A 227 -18.40 -18.40 -3.00
CA ILE A 227 -19.25 -19.10 -2.03
C ILE A 227 -19.41 -20.60 -2.42
N GLY A 228 -19.30 -20.94 -3.72
CA GLY A 228 -19.62 -22.27 -4.24
C GLY A 228 -18.47 -23.29 -4.31
N GLU A 229 -17.21 -22.87 -4.49
CA GLU A 229 -16.08 -23.81 -4.63
C GLU A 229 -15.64 -24.41 -3.29
N LYS A 230 -15.77 -23.68 -2.19
CA LYS A 230 -15.34 -24.18 -0.89
C LYS A 230 -16.26 -25.28 -0.38
N ALA A 231 -17.57 -25.13 -0.55
CA ALA A 231 -18.54 -26.18 -0.23
C ALA A 231 -18.34 -27.43 -1.12
N ALA A 232 -18.06 -27.26 -2.41
CA ALA A 232 -17.79 -28.38 -3.31
C ALA A 232 -16.46 -29.09 -2.99
N ALA A 233 -15.41 -28.36 -2.64
CA ALA A 233 -14.11 -28.92 -2.25
C ALA A 233 -14.16 -29.59 -0.86
N ASP A 234 -14.86 -28.99 0.10
CA ASP A 234 -15.06 -29.59 1.43
C ASP A 234 -15.94 -30.86 1.34
N LEU A 235 -16.94 -30.88 0.45
CA LEU A 235 -17.73 -32.09 0.14
C LEU A 235 -16.88 -33.17 -0.56
N ALA A 236 -16.05 -32.79 -1.52
CA ALA A 236 -15.17 -33.73 -2.22
C ALA A 236 -14.09 -34.33 -1.29
N ALA A 237 -13.58 -33.55 -0.34
CA ALA A 237 -12.61 -34.01 0.66
C ALA A 237 -13.23 -34.90 1.76
N GLN A 238 -14.55 -34.90 1.91
CA GLN A 238 -15.29 -35.79 2.82
C GLN A 238 -15.74 -37.09 2.14
N GLN A 239 -15.58 -37.20 0.82
CA GLN A 239 -15.94 -38.37 0.01
C GLN A 239 -14.73 -39.27 -0.34
N VAL A 240 -13.54 -38.95 0.17
CA VAL A 240 -12.28 -39.73 0.07
C VAL A 240 -11.90 -40.21 1.45
#